data_AF-A0A147BM72-F1
#
_entry.id   AF-A0A147BM72-F1
#
_cell.length_a   1.000
_cell.length_b   1.000
_cell.length_c   1.000
_cell.angle_alpha   90.00
_cell.angle_beta   90.00
_cell.angle_gamma   90.00
#
_symmetry.space_group_name_H-M   'P 1'
#
loop_
_entity.id
_entity.type
_entity.pdbx_description
1 polymer ?
#
loop_
_entity_poly.entity_id
_entity_poly.type
_entity_poly.pdbx_seq_one_letter_code
_entity_poly.pdbx_strand_id
1 'polypeptide(L)'
;RRMLGFALRVSRGMGPQTLKHLFTALVLPHLEYCSSIWDPAQAHLVAALESVQRRAAYASLRQQSSSPPPPYRDISTAQLLRAVRWTPLSIRRQVSSMRLLALVLQFDETSLPLRSTNG
;
A
#
# COMPACT_ATOMS: atom_id res chain seq x y z
N ARG A 1 -7.10 -9.52 -5.67
CA ARG A 1 -6.41 -9.94 -6.93
C ARG A 1 -6.98 -9.31 -8.21
N ARG A 2 -8.29 -9.12 -8.35
CA ARG A 2 -8.93 -8.61 -9.59
C ARG A 2 -8.45 -7.20 -10.02
N MET A 3 -8.33 -6.27 -9.07
CA MET A 3 -7.98 -4.87 -9.37
C MET A 3 -6.53 -4.68 -9.82
N LEU A 4 -5.56 -5.36 -9.18
CA LEU A 4 -4.18 -5.35 -9.69
C LEU A 4 -4.11 -5.94 -11.10
N GLY A 5 -4.84 -7.04 -11.37
CA GLY A 5 -4.91 -7.60 -12.72
C GLY A 5 -5.48 -6.63 -13.75
N PHE A 6 -6.50 -5.85 -13.38
CA PHE A 6 -7.06 -4.79 -14.22
C PHE A 6 -6.02 -3.69 -14.48
N ALA A 7 -5.43 -3.12 -13.42
CA ALA A 7 -4.42 -2.07 -13.52
C ALA A 7 -3.25 -2.50 -14.42
N LEU A 8 -2.76 -3.73 -14.23
CA LEU A 8 -1.66 -4.30 -15.03
C LEU A 8 -2.02 -4.46 -16.50
N ARG A 9 -3.27 -4.79 -16.84
CA ARG A 9 -3.72 -4.95 -18.24
C ARG A 9 -3.90 -3.61 -18.93
N VAL A 10 -4.55 -2.66 -18.24
CA VAL A 10 -4.80 -1.32 -18.78
C VAL A 10 -3.50 -0.55 -18.97
N SER A 11 -2.54 -0.68 -18.05
CA SER A 11 -1.25 0.01 -18.16
C SER A 11 -0.25 -0.65 -19.14
N ARG A 12 -0.62 -1.70 -19.88
CA ARG A 12 0.34 -2.35 -20.80
C ARG A 12 0.70 -1.41 -21.93
N GLY A 13 1.98 -1.26 -22.21
CA GLY A 13 2.48 -0.29 -23.21
C GLY A 13 2.37 1.16 -22.76
N MET A 14 1.71 1.44 -21.64
CA MET A 14 1.73 2.75 -21.00
C MET A 14 2.99 2.87 -20.15
N GLY A 15 3.46 4.11 -19.96
CA GLY A 15 4.63 4.37 -19.14
C GLY A 15 4.46 3.85 -17.70
N PRO A 16 5.57 3.59 -17.00
CA PRO A 16 5.56 3.01 -15.66
C PRO A 16 4.87 3.88 -14.61
N GLN A 17 4.77 5.18 -14.86
CA GLN A 17 4.01 6.10 -14.02
C GLN A 17 2.52 5.81 -14.06
N THR A 18 1.95 5.44 -15.21
CA THR A 18 0.52 5.12 -15.30
C THR A 18 0.17 3.95 -14.39
N LEU A 19 0.98 2.88 -14.41
CA LEU A 19 0.78 1.74 -13.50
C LEU A 19 0.87 2.17 -12.03
N LYS A 20 1.82 3.05 -11.68
CA LYS A 20 1.94 3.60 -10.32
C LYS A 20 0.68 4.36 -9.90
N HIS A 21 0.14 5.22 -10.76
CA HIS A 21 -1.10 5.96 -10.48
C HIS A 21 -2.28 5.02 -10.30
N LEU A 22 -2.48 4.08 -11.23
CA LEU A 22 -3.55 3.09 -11.14
C LEU A 22 -3.43 2.20 -9.90
N PHE A 23 -2.22 1.77 -9.55
CA PHE A 23 -1.97 1.01 -8.32
C PHE A 23 -2.36 1.84 -7.09
N THR A 24 -1.95 3.10 -7.03
CA THR A 24 -2.20 4.00 -5.90
C THR A 24 -3.68 4.36 -5.77
N ALA A 25 -4.38 4.58 -6.88
CA ALA A 25 -5.78 4.96 -6.88
C ALA A 25 -6.74 3.78 -6.66
N LEU A 26 -6.42 2.60 -7.21
CA LEU A 26 -7.36 1.47 -7.25
C LEU A 26 -6.96 0.33 -6.32
N VAL A 27 -5.68 0.00 -6.20
CA VAL A 27 -5.26 -1.20 -5.45
C VAL A 27 -4.96 -0.85 -4.00
N LEU A 28 -4.22 0.24 -3.80
CA LEU A 28 -3.70 0.64 -2.51
C LEU A 28 -4.79 0.93 -1.46
N PRO A 29 -5.93 1.58 -1.76
CA PRO A 29 -6.98 1.80 -0.77
C PRO A 29 -7.50 0.50 -0.16
N HIS A 30 -7.57 -0.58 -0.94
CA HIS A 30 -7.98 -1.90 -0.42
C HIS A 30 -6.91 -2.59 0.42
N LEU A 31 -5.63 -2.30 0.19
CA LEU A 31 -4.54 -2.84 0.99
C LEU A 31 -4.36 -2.09 2.31
N GLU A 32 -4.70 -0.80 2.32
CA GLU A 32 -4.56 0.09 3.49
C GLU A 32 -5.86 0.24 4.28
N TYR A 33 -7.00 -0.23 3.74
CA TYR A 33 -8.29 -0.19 4.44
C TYR A 33 -8.20 -0.87 5.81
N CYS A 34 -8.63 -0.16 6.84
CA CYS A 34 -8.55 -0.58 8.24
C CYS A 34 -7.15 -0.99 8.72
N SER A 35 -6.07 -0.63 8.01
CA SER A 35 -4.71 -1.05 8.41
C SER A 35 -4.25 -0.57 9.78
N SER A 36 -4.83 0.51 10.31
CA SER A 36 -4.58 1.00 11.67
C SER A 36 -5.31 0.22 12.76
N ILE A 37 -6.38 -0.50 12.41
CA ILE A 37 -7.19 -1.31 13.32
C ILE A 37 -6.82 -2.78 13.19
N TRP A 38 -6.62 -3.23 11.95
CA TRP A 38 -6.23 -4.58 11.58
C TRP A 38 -4.86 -4.55 10.91
N ASP A 39 -3.81 -4.52 11.75
CA ASP A 39 -2.43 -4.76 11.34
C ASP A 39 -2.02 -6.18 11.75
N PRO A 40 -2.03 -7.18 10.84
CA PRO A 40 -1.81 -8.56 11.23
C PRO A 40 -0.36 -8.78 11.69
N ALA A 41 -0.19 -9.37 12.87
CA ALA A 41 1.11 -9.78 13.39
C ALA A 41 1.64 -11.07 12.72
N GLN A 42 0.75 -11.85 12.09
CA GLN A 42 1.12 -13.11 11.46
C GLN A 42 1.91 -12.86 10.17
N ALA A 43 3.14 -13.38 10.12
CA ALA A 43 4.06 -13.19 9.01
C ALA A 43 3.47 -13.59 7.63
N HIS A 44 2.63 -14.62 7.57
CA HIS A 44 2.03 -15.07 6.32
C HIS A 44 0.99 -14.08 5.76
N LEU A 45 0.25 -13.38 6.63
CA LEU A 45 -0.70 -12.34 6.22
C LEU A 45 0.04 -11.09 5.74
N VAL A 46 1.09 -10.70 6.45
CA VAL A 46 1.99 -9.61 6.03
C VAL A 46 2.59 -9.93 4.66
N ALA A 47 3.15 -11.13 4.49
CA ALA A 47 3.70 -11.58 3.22
C ALA A 47 2.65 -11.59 2.10
N ALA A 48 1.40 -11.98 2.39
CA ALA A 48 0.32 -11.95 1.43
C ALA A 48 0.02 -10.51 0.95
N LEU A 49 -0.03 -9.53 1.85
CA LEU A 49 -0.24 -8.12 1.52
C LEU A 49 0.94 -7.57 0.70
N GLU A 50 2.18 -7.80 1.17
CA GLU A 50 3.39 -7.34 0.49
C GLU A 50 3.58 -7.98 -0.89
N SER A 51 3.10 -9.22 -1.09
CA SER A 51 3.15 -9.90 -2.39
C SER A 51 2.40 -9.14 -3.49
N VAL A 52 1.31 -8.43 -3.12
CA VAL A 52 0.52 -7.63 -4.06
C VAL A 52 1.34 -6.44 -4.53
N GLN A 53 1.97 -5.72 -3.59
CA GLN A 53 2.84 -4.59 -3.92
C GLN A 53 4.06 -5.05 -4.71
N ARG A 54 4.71 -6.14 -4.29
CA ARG A 54 5.87 -6.73 -4.97
C ARG A 54 5.55 -7.07 -6.42
N ARG A 55 4.39 -7.68 -6.69
CA ARG A 55 3.97 -8.01 -8.06
C ARG A 55 3.77 -6.76 -8.92
N ALA A 56 3.16 -5.72 -8.37
CA ALA A 56 2.96 -4.45 -9.07
C ALA A 56 4.30 -3.74 -9.37
N ALA A 57 5.19 -3.70 -8.37
CA ALA A 57 6.53 -3.14 -8.52
C ALA A 57 7.35 -3.89 -9.58
N TYR A 58 7.28 -5.23 -9.62
CA TYR A 58 7.98 -6.02 -10.63
C TYR A 58 7.48 -5.73 -12.04
N ALA A 59 6.16 -5.59 -12.22
CA ALA A 59 5.60 -5.19 -13.50
C ALA A 59 6.03 -3.77 -13.90
N SER A 60 6.10 -2.83 -12.95
CA SER A 60 6.58 -1.48 -13.20
C SER A 60 8.07 -1.45 -13.57
N LEU A 61 8.90 -2.29 -12.94
CA LEU A 61 10.31 -2.44 -13.29
C LEU A 61 10.45 -2.98 -14.72
N ARG A 62 9.70 -4.01 -15.09
CA ARG A 62 9.67 -4.54 -16.46
C ARG A 62 9.26 -3.50 -17.51
N GLN A 63 8.42 -2.53 -17.15
CA GLN A 63 8.02 -1.43 -18.04
C GLN A 63 9.09 -0.33 -18.13
N GLN A 64 9.97 -0.19 -17.13
CA GLN A 64 11.04 0.81 -17.08
C GLN A 64 12.30 0.36 -17.80
N SER A 65 12.58 -0.93 -17.80
CA SER A 65 13.84 -1.48 -18.29
C SER A 65 13.76 -1.85 -19.77
N SER A 66 14.73 -1.35 -20.55
CA SER A 66 14.93 -1.79 -21.94
C SER A 66 15.46 -3.23 -22.04
N SER A 67 16.09 -3.72 -20.95
CA SER A 67 16.58 -5.08 -20.80
C SER A 67 15.71 -5.86 -19.80
N PRO A 68 15.54 -7.19 -19.96
CA PRO A 68 14.78 -7.99 -19.01
C PRO A 68 15.33 -7.85 -17.57
N PRO A 69 14.48 -7.57 -16.57
CA PRO A 69 14.93 -7.54 -15.18
C PRO A 69 15.28 -8.96 -14.69
N PRO A 70 16.01 -9.07 -13.57
CA PRO A 70 16.31 -10.35 -12.93
C PRO A 70 15.04 -11.16 -12.67
N PRO A 71 15.13 -12.50 -12.64
CA PRO A 71 13.96 -13.34 -12.38
C PRO A 71 13.24 -12.95 -11.09
N TYR A 72 11.92 -13.11 -11.09
CA TYR A 72 11.06 -12.66 -9.99
C TYR A 72 11.47 -13.21 -8.61
N ARG A 73 12.09 -14.39 -8.54
CA ARG A 73 12.54 -15.02 -7.29
C ARG A 73 13.88 -14.49 -6.78
N ASP A 74 14.72 -13.93 -7.66
CA ASP A 74 16.11 -13.58 -7.34
C ASP A 74 16.26 -12.13 -6.84
N ILE A 75 15.24 -11.29 -7.06
CA ILE A 75 15.24 -9.89 -6.62
C ILE A 75 14.58 -9.73 -5.24
N SER A 76 15.26 -9.14 -4.25
CA SER A 76 14.60 -8.89 -2.95
C SER A 76 13.48 -7.84 -3.06
N THR A 77 12.49 -7.87 -2.15
CA THR A 77 11.40 -6.88 -2.12
C THR A 77 11.93 -5.47 -1.93
N ALA A 78 12.87 -5.29 -1.02
CA ALA A 78 13.51 -4.01 -0.74
C ALA A 78 14.24 -3.44 -1.96
N GLN A 79 15.05 -4.27 -2.66
CA GLN A 79 15.73 -3.84 -3.89
C GLN A 79 14.73 -3.47 -4.98
N LEU A 80 13.69 -4.29 -5.15
CA LEU A 80 12.66 -4.04 -6.16
C LEU A 80 11.93 -2.71 -5.93
N LEU A 81 11.46 -2.47 -4.70
CA LEU A 81 10.76 -1.22 -4.34
C LEU A 81 11.67 0.00 -4.46
N ARG A 82 12.97 -0.15 -4.13
CA ARG A 82 13.97 0.90 -4.35
C ARG A 82 14.14 1.22 -5.83
N ALA A 83 14.25 0.20 -6.69
CA ALA A 83 14.41 0.37 -8.13
C ALA A 83 13.25 1.15 -8.76
N VAL A 84 12.01 0.87 -8.34
CA VAL A 84 10.82 1.58 -8.85
C VAL A 84 10.45 2.84 -8.07
N ARG A 85 11.19 3.18 -7.01
CA ARG A 85 10.92 4.31 -6.09
C ARG A 85 9.51 4.25 -5.46
N TRP A 86 9.14 3.09 -4.94
CA TRP A 86 7.87 2.88 -4.22
C TRP A 86 8.12 2.76 -2.71
N THR A 87 7.24 3.34 -1.91
CA THR A 87 7.30 3.21 -0.45
C THR A 87 6.73 1.87 0.00
N PRO A 88 7.40 1.11 0.88
CA PRO A 88 6.89 -0.17 1.38
C PRO A 88 5.51 -0.05 2.04
N LEU A 89 4.68 -1.07 1.88
CA LEU A 89 3.36 -1.13 2.51
C LEU A 89 3.45 -1.12 4.04
N SER A 90 4.50 -1.75 4.61
CA SER A 90 4.76 -1.73 6.06
C SER A 90 4.87 -0.29 6.62
N ILE A 91 5.66 0.56 5.97
CA ILE A 91 5.82 1.97 6.35
C ILE A 91 4.48 2.71 6.29
N ARG A 92 3.68 2.45 5.25
CA ARG A 92 2.36 3.08 5.08
C ARG A 92 1.39 2.69 6.19
N ARG A 93 1.32 1.40 6.54
CA ARG A 93 0.50 0.90 7.66
C ARG A 93 0.95 1.47 9.00
N GLN A 94 2.27 1.59 9.21
CA GLN A 94 2.83 2.21 10.41
C GLN A 94 2.40 3.68 10.54
N VAL A 95 2.45 4.43 9.44
CA VAL A 95 1.97 5.83 9.41
C VAL A 95 0.47 5.89 9.73
N SER A 96 -0.36 5.00 9.16
CA SER A 96 -1.79 4.95 9.47
C SER A 96 -2.05 4.66 10.95
N SER A 97 -1.29 3.72 11.53
CA SER A 97 -1.38 3.35 12.95
C SER A 97 -0.97 4.50 13.87
N MET A 98 0.15 5.18 13.55
CA MET A 98 0.61 6.35 14.28
C MET A 98 -0.40 7.51 14.20
N ARG A 99 -1.03 7.72 13.04
CA ARG A 99 -2.08 8.73 12.89
C ARG A 99 -3.28 8.42 13.78
N LEU A 100 -3.75 7.17 13.79
CA LEU A 100 -4.85 6.77 14.66
C LEU A 100 -4.49 6.96 16.15
N LEU A 101 -3.29 6.54 16.56
CA LEU A 101 -2.81 6.73 17.94
C LEU A 101 -2.76 8.22 18.30
N ALA A 102 -2.21 9.07 17.43
CA ALA A 102 -2.16 10.50 17.66
C ALA A 102 -3.57 11.11 17.81
N LEU A 103 -4.52 10.68 16.98
CA LEU A 103 -5.93 11.10 17.10
C LEU A 103 -6.55 10.68 18.43
N VAL A 104 -6.25 9.47 18.93
CA VAL A 104 -6.75 8.98 20.22
C VAL A 104 -6.08 9.71 21.39
N LEU A 105 -4.78 9.97 21.33
CA LEU A 105 -4.04 10.66 22.40
C LEU A 105 -4.35 12.16 22.46
N GLN A 106 -4.68 12.77 21.32
CA GLN A 106 -5.12 14.16 21.23
C GLN A 106 -6.64 14.30 21.37
N PHE A 107 -7.35 13.20 21.67
CA PHE A 107 -8.77 13.23 21.89
C PHE A 107 -9.05 13.96 23.20
N ASP A 108 -9.49 15.22 23.09
CA ASP A 108 -10.01 15.99 24.20
C ASP A 108 -11.54 15.83 24.25
N GLU A 109 -12.03 15.21 25.34
CA GLU A 109 -13.45 14.97 25.64
C GLU A 109 -14.28 16.28 25.66
N THR A 110 -13.63 17.45 25.74
CA THR A 110 -14.29 18.77 25.73
C THR A 110 -14.93 19.15 24.40
N SER A 111 -14.60 18.45 23.31
CA SER A 111 -15.07 18.76 21.94
C SER A 111 -16.32 18.00 21.50
N LEU A 112 -16.94 17.18 22.37
CA LEU A 112 -18.20 16.49 22.08
C LEU A 112 -19.40 17.45 22.15
N PRO A 113 -20.08 17.78 21.03
CA PRO A 113 -21.24 18.68 21.04
C PRO A 113 -22.54 18.02 21.56
N LEU A 114 -22.45 16.89 22.27
CA LEU A 114 -23.61 16.09 22.67
C LEU A 114 -23.58 15.67 24.15
N ARG A 115 -23.04 16.50 25.05
CA ARG A 115 -23.59 16.54 26.40
C ARG A 115 -24.87 17.38 26.36
N SER A 116 -25.96 16.72 26.00
CA SER A 116 -27.30 17.22 26.31
C SER A 116 -27.36 17.41 27.83
N THR A 117 -27.29 18.66 28.25
CA THR A 117 -27.69 19.08 29.60
C THR A 117 -29.19 18.88 29.72
N ASN A 118 -29.60 17.67 30.09
CA ASN A 118 -30.98 17.37 30.47
C ASN A 118 -30.98 16.93 31.93
N GLY A 119 -31.55 17.78 32.80
CA GLY A 119 -31.97 17.46 34.16
C GLY A 119 -31.07 18.00 35.25
#